data_AF-A0A7Z9UE11-F1
#
_entry.id   AF-A0A7Z9UE11-F1
#
_cell.length_a   1.000
_cell.length_b   1.000
_cell.length_c   1.000
_cell.angle_alpha   90.00
_cell.angle_beta   90.00
_cell.angle_gamma   90.00
#
_symmetry.space_group_name_H-M   'P 1'
#
loop_
_entity.id
_entity.type
_entity.pdbx_description
1 polymer ?
#
loop_
_entity_poly.entity_id
_entity_poly.type
_entity_poly.pdbx_seq_one_letter_code
_entity_poly.pdbx_strand_id
1 'polypeptide(L)'
;MWKVLDLLKTWIESKSRTWRKLVYNEVLGQVAPSLIFSNVKDELPKCKSRYAAGKKIVVQFENLSELETGKEMLEKAGVEAALNDGWAHRSITRDISWGIPVPEEIDEEMLGKTLYVWPDSLIAPLAFTQLALKKKGLDPSQYRDYWCNPKAQISQFIGADNVFFYIVMQGALWFGSQEDITRMPVAGELQLSDVFANCHL
;
A
#
# COMPACT_ATOMS: atom_id res chain seq x y z
N MET A 1 3.46 2.92 5.28
CA MET A 1 3.31 1.79 4.33
C MET A 1 4.55 0.90 4.27
N TRP A 2 5.76 1.46 4.32
CA TRP A 2 7.02 0.70 4.22
C TRP A 2 7.15 -0.49 5.19
N LYS A 3 6.67 -0.36 6.43
CA LYS A 3 6.72 -1.42 7.46
C LYS A 3 6.03 -2.74 7.08
N VAL A 4 5.11 -2.72 6.12
CA VAL A 4 4.34 -3.89 5.68
C VAL A 4 4.61 -4.24 4.21
N LEU A 5 5.72 -3.72 3.66
CA LEU A 5 6.05 -3.83 2.24
C LEU A 5 6.13 -5.28 1.76
N ASP A 6 6.86 -6.14 2.46
CA ASP A 6 7.03 -7.54 2.03
C ASP A 6 5.69 -8.31 2.04
N LEU A 7 4.80 -8.02 3.00
CA LEU A 7 3.45 -8.59 3.02
C LEU A 7 2.59 -8.08 1.87
N LEU A 8 2.62 -6.77 1.59
CA LEU A 8 1.93 -6.17 0.44
C LEU A 8 2.41 -6.79 -0.87
N LYS A 9 3.72 -6.90 -1.06
CA LYS A 9 4.33 -7.54 -2.23
C LYS A 9 3.89 -8.98 -2.35
N THR A 10 4.02 -9.78 -1.30
CA THR A 10 3.60 -11.19 -1.26
C THR A 10 2.12 -11.35 -1.63
N TRP A 11 1.26 -10.48 -1.08
CA TRP A 11 -0.16 -10.51 -1.41
C TRP A 11 -0.41 -10.15 -2.89
N ILE A 12 0.23 -9.09 -3.40
CA ILE A 12 0.11 -8.68 -4.80
C ILE A 12 0.57 -9.81 -5.74
N GLU A 13 1.67 -10.50 -5.44
CA GLU A 13 2.21 -11.63 -6.22
C GLU A 13 1.21 -12.78 -6.35
N SER A 14 0.43 -13.03 -5.29
CA SER A 14 -0.65 -14.03 -5.32
C SER A 14 -1.72 -13.73 -6.38
N LYS A 15 -1.78 -12.48 -6.88
CA LYS A 15 -2.77 -11.99 -7.85
C LYS A 15 -2.29 -12.02 -9.29
N SER A 16 -1.10 -12.54 -9.55
CA SER A 16 -0.50 -12.66 -10.89
C SER A 16 -1.39 -13.34 -11.95
N ARG A 17 -2.31 -14.22 -11.52
CA ARG A 17 -3.26 -14.93 -12.40
C ARG A 17 -4.66 -14.31 -12.45
N THR A 18 -5.02 -13.46 -11.50
CA THR A 18 -6.39 -12.93 -11.35
C THR A 18 -6.49 -11.47 -11.78
N TRP A 19 -5.45 -10.67 -11.59
CA TRP A 19 -5.45 -9.26 -11.96
C TRP A 19 -4.94 -9.05 -13.39
N ARG A 20 -5.42 -7.96 -14.02
CA ARG A 20 -4.93 -7.57 -15.35
C ARG A 20 -3.44 -7.26 -15.27
N LYS A 21 -2.68 -7.70 -16.27
CA LYS A 21 -1.21 -7.56 -16.33
C LYS A 21 -0.73 -6.12 -16.13
N LEU A 22 -1.44 -5.13 -16.67
CA LEU A 22 -1.12 -3.70 -16.49
C LEU A 22 -1.15 -3.32 -15.01
N VAL A 23 -2.29 -3.55 -14.34
CA VAL A 23 -2.51 -3.27 -12.91
C VAL A 23 -1.49 -3.99 -12.06
N TYR A 24 -1.33 -5.29 -12.29
CA TYR A 24 -0.40 -6.15 -11.56
C TYR A 24 1.03 -5.63 -11.66
N ASN A 25 1.53 -5.36 -12.87
CA ASN A 25 2.90 -4.89 -13.07
C ASN A 25 3.13 -3.50 -12.47
N GLU A 26 2.14 -2.61 -12.54
CA GLU A 26 2.23 -1.26 -11.99
C GLU A 26 2.39 -1.31 -10.47
N VAL A 27 1.48 -1.99 -9.76
CA VAL A 27 1.54 -2.06 -8.29
C VAL A 27 2.69 -2.90 -7.80
N LEU A 28 3.03 -4.02 -8.46
CA LEU A 28 4.19 -4.82 -8.09
C LEU A 28 5.48 -4.02 -8.26
N GLY A 29 5.62 -3.30 -9.37
CA GLY A 29 6.76 -2.42 -9.60
C GLY A 29 6.84 -1.27 -8.59
N GLN A 30 5.69 -0.82 -8.07
CA GLN A 30 5.60 0.22 -7.06
C GLN A 30 6.05 -0.26 -5.68
N VAL A 31 5.64 -1.46 -5.26
CA VAL A 31 5.97 -2.02 -3.94
C VAL A 31 7.28 -2.83 -3.93
N ALA A 32 7.93 -3.00 -5.08
CA ALA A 32 9.24 -3.64 -5.15
C ALA A 32 10.27 -2.82 -4.34
N PRO A 33 10.88 -3.38 -3.29
CA PRO A 33 11.87 -2.68 -2.49
C PRO A 33 13.03 -2.27 -3.40
N SER A 34 13.42 -1.00 -3.34
CA SER A 34 14.31 -0.42 -4.35
C SER A 34 15.28 0.60 -3.77
N LEU A 35 16.50 0.62 -4.33
CA LEU A 35 17.50 1.67 -4.10
C LEU A 35 17.67 2.51 -5.37
N ILE A 36 17.95 3.79 -5.20
CA ILE A 36 18.23 4.74 -6.28
C ILE A 36 19.56 5.46 -6.04
N PHE A 37 20.40 5.52 -7.07
CA PHE A 37 21.71 6.18 -7.02
C PHE A 37 22.08 6.78 -8.38
N SER A 38 23.05 7.68 -8.40
CA SER A 38 23.59 8.27 -9.63
C SER A 38 24.60 7.32 -10.28
N ASN A 39 24.70 7.34 -11.61
CA ASN A 39 25.66 6.50 -12.34
C ASN A 39 27.10 6.74 -11.84
N VAL A 40 27.63 5.79 -11.06
CA VAL A 40 29.04 5.78 -10.65
C VAL A 40 29.81 4.95 -11.68
N LYS A 41 30.92 5.51 -12.17
CA LYS A 41 31.79 4.83 -13.14
C LYS A 41 32.35 3.55 -12.52
N ASP A 42 32.39 2.53 -13.38
CA ASP A 42 33.12 1.26 -13.30
C ASP A 42 32.55 0.19 -12.33
N GLU A 43 32.00 -0.86 -12.94
CA GLU A 43 31.62 -2.17 -12.38
C GLU A 43 30.59 -2.21 -11.24
N LEU A 44 29.32 -1.90 -11.57
CA LEU A 44 28.20 -2.35 -10.73
C LEU A 44 28.07 -3.89 -10.77
N PRO A 45 27.74 -4.54 -9.63
CA PRO A 45 27.33 -5.94 -9.63
C PRO A 45 26.17 -6.19 -10.62
N LYS A 46 26.11 -7.38 -11.23
CA LYS A 46 24.99 -7.76 -12.11
C LYS A 46 23.68 -7.76 -11.30
N CYS A 47 22.91 -6.69 -11.39
CA CYS A 47 21.60 -6.55 -10.76
C CYS A 47 20.54 -6.16 -11.79
N LYS A 48 19.29 -6.63 -11.62
CA LYS A 48 18.17 -6.13 -12.42
C LYS A 48 17.96 -4.65 -12.09
N SER A 49 18.30 -3.79 -13.05
CA SER A 49 18.25 -2.34 -12.88
C SER A 49 17.48 -1.68 -14.02
N ARG A 50 16.94 -0.49 -13.75
CA ARG A 50 16.33 0.38 -14.75
C ARG A 50 16.85 1.80 -14.61
N TYR A 51 16.95 2.51 -15.74
CA TYR A 51 17.28 3.93 -15.73
C TYR A 51 16.07 4.76 -15.32
N ALA A 52 16.30 5.76 -14.47
CA ALA A 52 15.34 6.75 -14.04
C ALA A 52 15.78 8.16 -14.49
N ALA A 53 14.87 9.13 -14.39
CA ALA A 53 15.14 10.51 -14.75
C ALA A 53 16.37 11.05 -13.99
N GLY A 54 17.15 11.92 -14.66
CA GLY A 54 18.34 12.53 -14.07
C GLY A 54 19.58 11.62 -14.03
N LYS A 55 19.72 10.68 -14.98
CA LYS A 55 20.86 9.73 -15.05
C LYS A 55 21.01 8.87 -13.79
N LYS A 56 19.89 8.59 -13.12
CA LYS A 56 19.83 7.72 -11.94
C LYS A 56 19.55 6.28 -12.36
N ILE A 57 20.03 5.35 -11.55
CA ILE A 57 19.80 3.92 -11.67
C ILE A 57 18.92 3.50 -10.50
N VAL A 58 17.86 2.75 -10.79
CA VAL A 58 17.02 2.11 -9.78
C VAL A 58 17.27 0.61 -9.83
N VAL A 59 17.64 0.03 -8.68
CA VAL A 59 17.79 -1.40 -8.48
C VAL A 59 16.65 -1.87 -7.61
N GLN A 60 15.98 -2.96 -8.03
CA GLN A 60 14.88 -3.58 -7.29
C GLN A 60 15.35 -4.89 -6.66
N PHE A 61 14.86 -5.17 -5.47
CA PHE A 61 15.19 -6.34 -4.65
C PHE A 61 13.94 -7.20 -4.43
N GLU A 62 14.13 -8.46 -4.06
CA GLU A 62 13.00 -9.37 -3.85
C GLU A 62 12.23 -9.04 -2.56
N ASN A 63 12.93 -8.59 -1.53
CA ASN A 63 12.40 -8.29 -0.20
C ASN A 63 13.30 -7.28 0.53
N LEU A 64 12.88 -6.82 1.71
CA LEU A 64 13.66 -5.86 2.52
C LEU A 64 15.04 -6.41 2.96
N SER A 65 15.17 -7.71 3.22
CA SER A 65 16.44 -8.32 3.63
C SER A 65 17.50 -8.26 2.51
N GLU A 66 17.09 -8.55 1.27
CA GLU A 66 17.95 -8.40 0.10
C GLU A 66 18.29 -6.94 -0.19
N LEU A 67 17.36 -6.01 0.07
CA LEU A 67 17.62 -4.58 -0.05
C LEU A 67 18.71 -4.12 0.92
N GLU A 68 18.65 -4.54 2.19
CA GLU A 68 19.69 -4.18 3.16
C GLU A 68 21.05 -4.76 2.76
N THR A 69 21.08 -6.01 2.30
CA THR A 69 22.31 -6.63 1.76
C THR A 69 22.85 -5.83 0.57
N GLY A 70 21.98 -5.44 -0.35
CA GLY A 70 22.35 -4.64 -1.53
C GLY A 70 22.85 -3.25 -1.16
N LYS A 71 22.24 -2.63 -0.14
CA LYS A 71 22.66 -1.33 0.40
C LYS A 71 24.08 -1.41 0.96
N GLU A 72 24.37 -2.41 1.80
CA GLU A 72 25.72 -2.63 2.32
C GLU A 72 26.76 -2.84 1.22
N MET A 73 26.40 -3.57 0.15
CA MET A 73 27.29 -3.78 -1.00
C MET A 73 27.61 -2.47 -1.73
N LEU A 74 26.61 -1.61 -1.93
CA LEU A 74 26.79 -0.30 -2.55
C LEU A 74 27.62 0.62 -1.67
N GLU A 75 27.38 0.64 -0.36
CA GLU A 75 28.18 1.40 0.60
C GLU A 75 29.65 0.96 0.60
N LYS A 76 29.92 -0.36 0.59
CA LYS A 76 31.28 -0.92 0.47
C LYS A 76 31.97 -0.54 -0.85
N ALA A 77 31.21 -0.37 -1.92
CA ALA A 77 31.70 0.08 -3.22
C ALA A 77 31.83 1.61 -3.32
N GLY A 78 31.53 2.37 -2.26
CA GLY A 78 31.58 3.83 -2.27
C GLY A 78 30.46 4.48 -3.09
N VAL A 79 29.38 3.75 -3.35
CA VAL A 79 28.20 4.23 -4.07
C VAL A 79 27.17 4.76 -3.08
N GLU A 80 26.93 6.08 -3.11
CA GLU A 80 25.87 6.70 -2.32
C GLU A 80 24.49 6.37 -2.92
N ALA A 81 23.73 5.51 -2.23
CA ALA A 81 22.40 5.09 -2.63
C ALA A 81 21.34 5.48 -1.60
N ALA A 82 20.20 5.95 -2.09
CA ALA A 82 19.04 6.29 -1.28
C ALA A 82 17.92 5.25 -1.47
N LEU A 83 17.03 5.15 -0.48
CA LEU A 83 15.79 4.41 -0.64
C LEU A 83 14.92 5.06 -1.73
N ASN A 84 14.30 4.23 -2.57
CA ASN A 84 13.27 4.67 -3.50
C ASN A 84 11.88 4.37 -2.91
N ASP A 85 11.59 5.00 -1.79
CA ASP A 85 10.44 4.74 -0.91
C ASP A 85 9.41 5.87 -0.88
N GLY A 86 9.58 6.92 -1.69
CA GLY A 86 8.70 8.10 -1.69
C GLY A 86 7.21 7.79 -1.90
N TRP A 87 6.88 6.65 -2.49
CA TRP A 87 5.51 6.17 -2.62
C TRP A 87 4.88 5.74 -1.29
N ALA A 88 5.69 5.33 -0.32
CA ALA A 88 5.28 4.78 0.96
C ALA A 88 5.00 5.86 2.02
N HIS A 89 5.36 7.12 1.73
CA HIS A 89 5.21 8.28 2.60
C HIS A 89 4.10 9.21 2.09
N ARG A 90 2.95 9.22 2.76
CA ARG A 90 1.83 10.10 2.42
C ARG A 90 1.15 10.65 3.67
N SER A 91 0.87 11.95 3.68
CA SER A 91 0.14 12.61 4.76
C SER A 91 -1.32 12.19 4.76
N ILE A 92 -1.79 11.66 5.90
CA ILE A 92 -3.17 11.20 6.09
C ILE A 92 -4.05 12.24 6.80
N THR A 93 -3.51 13.39 7.20
CA THR A 93 -4.24 14.49 7.86
C THR A 93 -4.10 15.80 7.07
N ARG A 94 -4.96 16.79 7.35
CA ARG A 94 -4.95 18.13 6.77
C ARG A 94 -5.36 19.20 7.79
N ASP A 95 -4.83 20.40 7.60
CA ASP A 95 -5.17 21.60 8.38
C ASP A 95 -6.35 22.35 7.73
N ILE A 96 -7.49 21.67 7.61
CA ILE A 96 -8.72 22.25 7.03
C ILE A 96 -9.92 21.93 7.93
N SER A 97 -10.89 22.85 8.00
CA SER A 97 -12.06 22.71 8.87
C SER A 97 -13.12 21.72 8.36
N TRP A 98 -13.04 21.28 7.09
CA TRP A 98 -14.01 20.37 6.47
C TRP A 98 -13.41 18.96 6.31
N GLY A 99 -13.91 18.01 7.09
CA GLY A 99 -13.46 16.62 7.12
C GLY A 99 -13.81 15.93 8.44
N ILE A 100 -13.43 14.65 8.59
CA ILE A 100 -13.56 13.93 9.86
C ILE A 100 -12.48 14.45 10.82
N PRO A 101 -12.81 14.98 12.00
CA PRO A 101 -11.80 15.42 12.97
C PRO A 101 -10.89 14.26 13.37
N VAL A 102 -9.57 14.50 13.40
CA VAL A 102 -8.64 13.54 13.99
C VAL A 102 -8.81 13.60 15.51
N PRO A 103 -8.91 12.46 16.21
CA PRO A 103 -8.99 12.46 17.67
C PRO A 103 -7.77 13.17 18.27
N GLU A 104 -8.02 14.22 19.04
CA GLU A 104 -6.99 15.10 19.60
C GLU A 104 -6.15 14.38 20.67
N GLU A 105 -6.70 13.32 21.25
CA GLU A 105 -6.03 12.48 22.25
C GLU A 105 -4.93 11.57 21.68
N ILE A 106 -4.80 11.46 20.36
CA ILE A 106 -3.76 10.64 19.72
C ILE A 106 -2.37 11.30 19.85
N ASP A 107 -2.29 12.61 19.58
CA ASP A 107 -1.07 13.41 19.62
C ASP A 107 -1.44 14.90 19.62
N GLU A 108 -0.70 15.74 20.34
CA GLU A 108 -0.94 17.19 20.40
C GLU A 108 -0.88 17.86 19.01
N GLU A 109 -0.03 17.34 18.11
CA GLU A 109 0.06 17.82 16.73
C GLU A 109 -1.22 17.55 15.91
N MET A 110 -2.15 16.72 16.40
CA MET A 110 -3.42 16.44 15.72
C MET A 110 -4.53 17.45 16.04
N LEU A 111 -4.31 18.35 17.00
CA LEU A 111 -5.30 19.36 17.39
C LEU A 111 -5.77 20.19 16.19
N GLY A 112 -7.09 20.19 15.95
CA GLY A 112 -7.70 20.92 14.84
C GLY A 112 -7.44 20.34 13.44
N LYS A 113 -6.76 19.19 13.32
CA LYS A 113 -6.58 18.50 12.04
C LYS A 113 -7.80 17.65 11.68
N THR A 114 -8.02 17.51 10.38
CA THR A 114 -9.00 16.57 9.82
C THR A 114 -8.31 15.44 9.05
N LEU A 115 -8.97 14.29 8.99
CA LEU A 115 -8.56 13.16 8.17
C LEU A 115 -8.62 13.58 6.70
N TYR A 116 -7.54 13.34 5.97
CA TYR A 116 -7.48 13.62 4.55
C TYR A 116 -8.50 12.74 3.80
N VAL A 117 -9.11 13.30 2.74
CA VAL A 117 -10.18 12.65 1.98
C VAL A 117 -9.79 11.29 1.40
N TRP A 118 -8.51 11.06 1.10
CA TRP A 118 -8.07 9.77 0.55
C TRP A 118 -8.19 8.64 1.59
N PRO A 119 -7.55 8.70 2.77
CA PRO A 119 -7.79 7.72 3.84
C PRO A 119 -9.27 7.49 4.17
N ASP A 120 -10.08 8.56 4.23
CA ASP A 120 -11.53 8.47 4.45
C ASP A 120 -12.24 7.66 3.34
N SER A 121 -11.96 7.98 2.07
CA SER A 121 -12.49 7.26 0.91
C SER A 121 -12.10 5.78 0.89
N LEU A 122 -10.94 5.42 1.46
CA LEU A 122 -10.48 4.04 1.52
C LEU A 122 -11.23 3.20 2.57
N ILE A 123 -11.75 3.80 3.64
CA ILE A 123 -12.57 3.10 4.66
C ILE A 123 -14.07 3.15 4.37
N ALA A 124 -14.52 4.06 3.51
CA ALA A 124 -15.93 4.25 3.14
C ALA A 124 -16.68 2.96 2.73
N PRO A 125 -16.09 1.96 2.02
CA PRO A 125 -16.78 0.71 1.72
C PRO A 125 -17.31 -0.03 2.96
N LEU A 126 -16.62 0.07 4.10
CA LEU A 126 -17.08 -0.49 5.38
C LEU A 126 -18.36 0.22 5.84
N ALA A 127 -18.34 1.55 5.85
CA ALA A 127 -19.48 2.37 6.24
C ALA A 127 -20.70 2.17 5.32
N PHE A 128 -20.47 2.01 4.01
CA PHE A 128 -21.54 1.69 3.06
C PHE A 128 -22.13 0.31 3.30
N THR A 129 -21.31 -0.68 3.65
CA THR A 129 -21.80 -2.02 4.02
C THR A 129 -22.67 -1.94 5.27
N GLN A 130 -22.19 -1.25 6.32
CA GLN A 130 -22.95 -1.01 7.56
C GLN A 130 -24.28 -0.29 7.30
N LEU A 131 -24.28 0.75 6.46
CA LEU A 131 -25.49 1.49 6.10
C LEU A 131 -26.47 0.62 5.30
N ALA A 132 -25.99 -0.20 4.37
CA ALA A 132 -26.81 -1.11 3.60
C ALA A 132 -27.48 -2.17 4.49
N LEU A 133 -26.75 -2.73 5.46
CA LEU A 133 -27.28 -3.65 6.47
C LEU A 133 -28.36 -2.97 7.31
N LYS A 134 -28.08 -1.76 7.83
CA LYS A 134 -29.05 -0.96 8.59
C LYS A 134 -30.35 -0.73 7.81
N LYS A 135 -30.24 -0.34 6.53
CA LYS A 135 -31.40 -0.10 5.66
C LYS A 135 -32.22 -1.38 5.37
N LYS A 136 -31.61 -2.55 5.51
CA LYS A 136 -32.28 -3.86 5.41
C LYS A 136 -32.85 -4.36 6.74
N GLY A 137 -32.72 -3.59 7.83
CA GLY A 137 -33.16 -3.99 9.17
C GLY A 137 -32.23 -5.02 9.82
N LEU A 138 -30.99 -5.14 9.34
CA LEU A 138 -29.97 -6.02 9.91
C LEU A 138 -29.03 -5.24 10.82
N ASP A 139 -28.36 -5.95 11.74
CA ASP A 139 -27.34 -5.37 12.61
C ASP A 139 -26.15 -4.87 11.76
N PRO A 140 -25.80 -3.58 11.78
CA PRO A 140 -24.65 -3.04 11.06
C PRO A 140 -23.33 -3.74 11.39
N SER A 141 -23.19 -4.33 12.60
CA SER A 141 -21.98 -5.06 13.02
C SER A 141 -21.66 -6.26 12.12
N GLN A 142 -22.67 -6.81 11.43
CA GLN A 142 -22.52 -7.92 10.46
C GLN A 142 -21.68 -7.55 9.24
N TYR A 143 -21.26 -6.28 9.06
CA TYR A 143 -20.24 -5.95 8.05
C TYR A 143 -18.98 -6.82 8.22
N ARG A 144 -18.65 -7.23 9.45
CA ARG A 144 -17.52 -8.12 9.75
C ARG A 144 -17.66 -9.51 9.13
N ASP A 145 -18.87 -10.00 8.90
CA ASP A 145 -19.10 -11.30 8.23
C ASP A 145 -18.65 -11.28 6.76
N TYR A 146 -18.57 -10.08 6.17
CA TYR A 146 -18.09 -9.85 4.82
C TYR A 146 -16.62 -9.41 4.81
N TRP A 147 -16.27 -8.43 5.64
CA TRP A 147 -14.96 -7.77 5.60
C TRP A 147 -13.89 -8.46 6.46
N CYS A 148 -14.29 -9.32 7.40
CA CYS A 148 -13.37 -10.00 8.32
C CYS A 148 -13.38 -11.53 8.22
N ASN A 149 -14.09 -12.07 7.22
CA ASN A 149 -14.18 -13.50 6.97
C ASN A 149 -13.22 -13.89 5.83
N PRO A 150 -12.22 -14.74 6.05
CA PRO A 150 -11.24 -15.12 5.01
C PRO A 150 -11.86 -15.95 3.87
N LYS A 151 -13.09 -16.45 4.04
CA LYS A 151 -13.85 -17.13 2.98
C LYS A 151 -14.71 -16.18 2.15
N ALA A 152 -14.92 -14.95 2.60
CA ALA A 152 -15.62 -13.95 1.82
C ALA A 152 -14.70 -13.37 0.74
N GLN A 153 -15.28 -13.02 -0.41
CA GLN A 153 -14.56 -12.36 -1.49
C GLN A 153 -15.07 -10.94 -1.62
N ILE A 154 -14.15 -9.99 -1.53
CA ILE A 154 -14.42 -8.56 -1.65
C ILE A 154 -13.80 -8.09 -2.96
N SER A 155 -14.65 -7.65 -3.88
CA SER A 155 -14.23 -7.20 -5.21
C SER A 155 -14.52 -5.72 -5.36
N GLN A 156 -13.47 -4.93 -5.60
CA GLN A 156 -13.57 -3.48 -5.82
C GLN A 156 -13.30 -3.16 -7.30
N PHE A 157 -14.31 -2.60 -7.97
CA PHE A 157 -14.19 -2.14 -9.36
C PHE A 157 -13.88 -0.64 -9.36
N ILE A 158 -12.72 -0.26 -9.89
CA ILE A 158 -12.21 1.12 -9.81
C ILE A 158 -11.66 1.59 -11.16
N GLY A 159 -11.44 2.90 -11.32
CA GLY A 159 -10.62 3.42 -12.42
C GLY A 159 -9.14 3.04 -12.26
N ALA A 160 -8.42 2.88 -13.38
CA ALA A 160 -6.99 2.56 -13.37
C ALA A 160 -6.13 3.61 -12.64
N ASP A 161 -6.55 4.87 -12.65
CA ASP A 161 -5.97 5.98 -11.90
C ASP A 161 -6.02 5.81 -10.37
N ASN A 162 -6.91 4.95 -9.87
CA ASN A 162 -7.13 4.73 -8.44
C ASN A 162 -6.41 3.47 -7.89
N VAL A 163 -5.71 2.73 -8.75
CA VAL A 163 -5.09 1.44 -8.42
C VAL A 163 -4.10 1.55 -7.27
N PHE A 164 -3.25 2.59 -7.26
CA PHE A 164 -2.33 2.83 -6.15
C PHE A 164 -3.06 2.93 -4.81
N PHE A 165 -4.17 3.68 -4.75
CA PHE A 165 -4.87 3.94 -3.50
C PHE A 165 -5.57 2.71 -2.96
N TYR A 166 -6.30 1.97 -3.79
CA TYR A 166 -7.10 0.82 -3.34
C TYR A 166 -6.30 -0.49 -3.23
N ILE A 167 -5.11 -0.58 -3.83
CA ILE A 167 -4.25 -1.75 -3.70
C ILE A 167 -3.17 -1.49 -2.65
N VAL A 168 -2.34 -0.46 -2.87
CA VAL A 168 -1.15 -0.22 -2.04
C VAL A 168 -1.54 0.46 -0.73
N MET A 169 -2.22 1.61 -0.81
CA MET A 169 -2.51 2.39 0.39
C MET A 169 -3.57 1.72 1.27
N GLN A 170 -4.66 1.23 0.70
CA GLN A 170 -5.71 0.52 1.45
C GLN A 170 -5.22 -0.81 2.00
N GLY A 171 -4.46 -1.58 1.22
CA GLY A 171 -3.84 -2.81 1.72
C GLY A 171 -2.93 -2.52 2.92
N ALA A 172 -2.12 -1.45 2.85
CA ALA A 172 -1.27 -1.04 3.95
C ALA A 172 -2.07 -0.60 5.19
N LEU A 173 -3.21 0.07 4.99
CA LEU A 173 -4.13 0.43 6.08
C LEU A 173 -4.70 -0.83 6.75
N TRP A 174 -5.08 -1.85 5.97
CA TRP A 174 -5.64 -3.08 6.53
C TRP A 174 -4.58 -3.83 7.35
N PHE A 175 -3.39 -4.03 6.80
CA PHE A 175 -2.27 -4.60 7.56
C PHE A 175 -1.95 -3.77 8.81
N GLY A 176 -1.92 -2.45 8.70
CA GLY A 176 -1.63 -1.55 9.82
C GLY A 176 -2.71 -1.51 10.90
N SER A 177 -3.92 -1.99 10.62
CA SER A 177 -5.03 -2.07 11.58
C SER A 177 -5.08 -3.40 12.36
N GLN A 178 -4.25 -4.37 11.98
CA GLN A 178 -4.15 -5.67 12.65
C GLN A 178 -3.39 -5.55 13.98
N GLU A 179 -3.64 -6.49 14.89
CA GLU A 179 -2.85 -6.62 16.12
C GLU A 179 -1.39 -6.98 15.82
N ASP A 180 -1.18 -7.85 14.83
CA ASP A 180 0.13 -8.23 14.32
C ASP A 180 0.27 -7.82 12.86
N ILE A 181 1.06 -6.78 12.62
CA ILE A 181 1.31 -6.21 11.29
C ILE A 181 2.35 -6.99 10.48
N THR A 182 2.92 -8.07 11.03
CA THR A 182 4.00 -8.85 10.41
C THR A 182 3.52 -10.12 9.69
N ARG A 183 2.20 -10.33 9.63
CA ARG A 183 1.57 -11.47 8.94
C ARG A 183 0.34 -11.08 8.11
N MET A 184 -0.11 -12.02 7.28
CA MET A 184 -1.39 -11.91 6.58
C MET A 184 -2.58 -11.82 7.56
N PRO A 185 -3.69 -11.16 7.18
CA PRO A 185 -4.89 -11.09 8.01
C PRO A 185 -5.42 -12.49 8.34
N VAL A 186 -5.87 -12.68 9.59
CA VAL A 186 -6.56 -13.90 10.04
C VAL A 186 -8.06 -13.64 10.21
N ALA A 187 -8.85 -14.69 10.47
CA ALA A 187 -10.28 -14.55 10.71
C ALA A 187 -10.57 -13.56 11.84
N GLY A 188 -11.48 -12.62 11.61
CA GLY A 188 -11.82 -11.54 12.54
C GLY A 188 -11.11 -10.21 12.25
N GLU A 189 -10.05 -10.22 11.45
CA GLU A 189 -9.35 -9.02 10.97
C GLU A 189 -9.79 -8.62 9.57
N LEU A 190 -9.58 -7.36 9.17
CA LEU A 190 -9.94 -6.89 7.82
C LEU A 190 -9.18 -7.67 6.73
N GLN A 191 -9.92 -8.31 5.84
CA GLN A 191 -9.37 -9.07 4.72
C GLN A 191 -9.05 -8.16 3.54
N LEU A 192 -8.01 -8.51 2.80
CA LEU A 192 -7.60 -7.79 1.60
C LEU A 192 -8.57 -8.08 0.44
N SER A 193 -8.88 -7.05 -0.34
CA SER A 193 -9.85 -7.12 -1.43
C SER A 193 -9.21 -7.34 -2.79
N ASP A 194 -9.86 -8.09 -3.67
CA ASP A 194 -9.51 -8.10 -5.08
C ASP A 194 -9.90 -6.78 -5.75
N VAL A 195 -9.00 -6.24 -6.58
CA VAL A 195 -9.20 -4.96 -7.27
C VAL A 195 -9.23 -5.19 -8.78
N PHE A 196 -10.32 -4.77 -9.40
CA PHE A 196 -10.57 -4.88 -10.83
C PHE A 196 -10.55 -3.47 -11.42
N ALA A 197 -9.41 -3.08 -11.99
CA ALA A 197 -9.29 -1.78 -12.61
C ALA A 197 -9.91 -1.76 -14.02
N ASN A 198 -10.78 -0.78 -14.23
CA ASN A 198 -11.36 -0.43 -15.51
C ASN A 198 -10.50 0.66 -16.15
N CYS A 199 -10.01 0.39 -17.36
CA CYS A 199 -9.43 1.41 -18.23
C CYS A 199 -10.51 1.89 -19.19
N HIS A 200 -10.86 3.17 -19.13
CA HIS A 200 -11.50 3.83 -20.25
C HIS A 200 -10.39 4.14 -21.27
N LEU A 201 -10.13 3.18 -22.17
CA LEU A 201 -9.37 3.38 -23.39
C LEU A 201 -10.31 3.08 -24.56
#